data_AF-A0A2R6W0J4-F1
#
_entry.id   AF-A0A2R6W0J4-F1
#
_cell.length_a   1.000
_cell.length_b   1.000
_cell.length_c   1.000
_cell.angle_alpha   90.00
_cell.angle_beta   90.00
_cell.angle_gamma   90.00
#
_symmetry.space_group_name_H-M   'P 1'
#
loop_
_entity.id
_entity.type
_entity.pdbx_description
1 polymer ?
#
loop_
_entity_poly.entity_id
_entity_poly.type
_entity_poly.pdbx_seq_one_letter_code
_entity_poly.pdbx_strand_id
1 'polypeptide(L)'
;MQLASVFLFALAALSLYSSVFSLACYDDPSSASFPVSLRKFRMSDEQLLFLRTDQSKSDGSSEEEDEGVDPTLRSLLAEPSEFQSDACASRAHHRRRHRQSRHEPQPSRELVQKLRSYEIQHRRCAGRAMDEFLRPDADFARRGNTSEARNGSRDECRYVVWIAYSGMGNRLMTLVSTFLYALLTNRTLLVDGSTDMSELFCEPIPRSSWLLPTEITRDWTRPLNECSPRRFGHKFSVSDHASPTATAEFSYVHLTHTSDDKDQVFFCDRGQDQLDSKPWLFLRSNAYFVPGLLFVSQFLAELDLLFRDKEAVFHLLGRYLLHPSDAVWGWITRFRKAYLADHDRQVGIQVRTFGDTPPPTVAEQIHRCVRNHHLLSRVTTTKNFSGPDLARMSRNLSRVATL
;
A
#
# COMPACT_ATOMS: atom_id res chain seq x y z
N MET A 1 17.82 32.83 -31.87
CA MET A 1 17.82 31.38 -32.19
C MET A 1 18.11 30.44 -31.01
N GLN A 2 18.54 30.89 -29.83
CA GLN A 2 18.91 29.98 -28.72
C GLN A 2 17.77 29.60 -27.75
N LEU A 3 16.70 30.39 -27.63
CA LEU A 3 15.57 30.09 -26.73
C LEU A 3 14.67 28.94 -27.21
N ALA A 4 14.53 28.78 -28.53
CA ALA A 4 13.73 27.69 -29.12
C ALA A 4 14.39 26.31 -28.90
N SER A 5 15.73 26.25 -28.94
CA SER A 5 16.46 24.98 -28.78
C SER A 5 16.42 24.49 -27.32
N VAL A 6 16.44 25.39 -26.34
CA VAL A 6 16.33 25.03 -24.91
C VAL A 6 14.91 24.56 -24.58
N PHE A 7 13.89 25.17 -25.17
CA PHE A 7 12.50 24.72 -25.01
C PHE A 7 12.24 23.35 -25.64
N LEU A 8 12.84 23.05 -26.80
CA LEU A 8 12.77 21.73 -27.42
C LEU A 8 13.48 20.65 -26.59
N PHE A 9 14.64 20.96 -26.01
CA PHE A 9 15.33 20.03 -25.10
C PHE A 9 14.56 19.83 -23.79
N ALA A 10 13.90 20.86 -23.25
CA ALA A 10 13.06 20.73 -22.07
C ALA A 10 11.77 19.92 -22.35
N LEU A 11 11.16 20.08 -23.53
CA LEU A 11 10.00 19.29 -23.97
C LEU A 11 10.37 17.84 -24.26
N ALA A 12 11.53 17.57 -24.87
CA ALA A 12 12.05 16.21 -25.07
C ALA A 12 12.44 15.54 -23.74
N ALA A 13 13.01 16.29 -22.79
CA ALA A 13 13.28 15.80 -21.44
C ALA A 13 12.00 15.55 -20.63
N LEU A 14 10.96 16.37 -20.81
CA LEU A 14 9.63 16.15 -20.23
C LEU A 14 8.88 14.98 -20.88
N SER A 15 9.11 14.67 -22.16
CA SER A 15 8.57 13.44 -22.77
C SER A 15 9.35 12.20 -22.37
N LEU A 16 10.64 12.32 -22.05
CA LEU A 16 11.47 11.23 -21.52
C LEU A 16 11.21 10.95 -20.03
N TYR A 17 10.69 11.91 -19.27
CA TYR A 17 10.29 11.76 -17.86
C TYR A 17 8.79 11.54 -17.65
N SER A 18 7.99 11.55 -18.71
CA SER A 18 6.73 10.82 -18.68
C SER A 18 7.03 9.37 -19.01
N SER A 19 7.29 8.55 -17.99
CA SER A 19 6.89 7.15 -18.08
C SER A 19 5.38 7.13 -18.19
N VAL A 20 4.87 7.41 -19.39
CA VAL A 20 3.52 7.05 -19.76
C VAL A 20 3.50 5.55 -19.51
N PHE A 21 2.66 5.11 -18.56
CA PHE A 21 2.31 3.71 -18.42
C PHE A 21 1.66 3.31 -19.74
N SER A 22 2.48 2.97 -20.73
CA SER A 22 2.04 2.48 -22.02
C SER A 22 1.87 0.99 -21.83
N LEU A 23 0.72 0.60 -21.29
CA LEU A 23 0.32 -0.79 -21.24
C LEU A 23 0.08 -1.24 -22.67
N ALA A 24 1.07 -1.92 -23.25
CA ALA A 24 0.91 -2.60 -24.51
C ALA A 24 0.12 -3.90 -24.27
N CYS A 25 -1.20 -3.76 -24.06
CA CYS A 25 -2.10 -4.89 -24.14
C CYS A 25 -2.18 -5.31 -25.62
N TYR A 26 -1.29 -6.20 -26.03
CA TYR A 26 -1.26 -6.76 -27.38
C TYR A 26 -2.50 -7.64 -27.60
N ASP A 27 -3.63 -7.06 -28.00
CA ASP A 27 -4.76 -7.79 -28.56
C ASP A 27 -5.47 -7.00 -29.70
N ASP A 28 -6.05 -7.79 -30.60
CA ASP A 28 -6.68 -7.56 -31.94
C ASP A 28 -7.34 -6.17 -32.22
N PRO A 29 -7.26 -5.61 -33.46
CA PRO A 29 -7.69 -4.23 -33.79
C PRO A 29 -9.20 -3.96 -33.72
N SER A 30 -10.02 -4.93 -33.30
CA SER A 30 -11.48 -4.87 -33.44
C SER A 30 -12.23 -4.44 -32.18
N SER A 31 -11.56 -4.26 -31.03
CA SER A 31 -12.25 -3.84 -29.80
C SER A 31 -11.41 -2.94 -28.91
N ALA A 32 -11.12 -1.71 -29.34
CA ALA A 32 -10.64 -0.68 -28.42
C ALA A 32 -10.98 0.73 -28.89
N SER A 33 -12.23 1.15 -28.66
CA SER A 33 -12.60 2.56 -28.61
C SER A 33 -13.11 2.89 -27.21
N PHE A 34 -12.21 2.87 -26.23
CA PHE A 34 -12.45 3.46 -24.92
C PHE A 34 -11.60 4.72 -24.77
N PRO A 35 -12.21 5.92 -24.67
CA PRO A 35 -11.47 7.12 -24.34
C PRO A 35 -11.26 7.13 -22.83
N VAL A 36 -10.25 6.42 -22.33
CA VAL A 36 -9.73 6.76 -21.00
C VAL A 36 -8.95 8.07 -21.18
N SER A 37 -9.69 9.18 -21.12
CA SER A 37 -9.08 10.49 -20.91
C SER A 37 -8.45 10.46 -19.51
N LEU A 38 -7.19 10.03 -19.44
CA LEU A 38 -6.29 10.40 -18.37
C LEU A 38 -6.14 11.92 -18.45
N ARG A 39 -7.14 12.65 -17.93
CA ARG A 39 -6.93 14.03 -17.51
C ARG A 39 -5.72 13.95 -16.61
N LYS A 40 -4.63 14.64 -17.01
CA LYS A 40 -3.45 14.86 -16.18
C LYS A 40 -3.94 15.04 -14.74
N PHE A 41 -3.65 14.07 -13.87
CA PHE A 41 -3.83 14.19 -12.43
C PHE A 41 -2.88 15.29 -11.98
N ARG A 42 -3.35 16.52 -12.13
CA ARG A 42 -2.77 17.70 -11.55
C ARG A 42 -3.45 17.77 -10.19
N MET A 43 -2.66 17.62 -9.11
CA MET A 43 -3.10 18.04 -7.78
C MET A 43 -3.77 19.41 -7.93
N SER A 44 -5.08 19.50 -7.72
CA SER A 44 -5.78 20.77 -7.77
C SER A 44 -5.38 21.58 -6.54
N ASP A 45 -5.31 22.90 -6.69
CA ASP A 45 -5.02 23.83 -5.61
C ASP A 45 -6.04 23.75 -4.45
N GLU A 46 -7.15 23.00 -4.61
CA GLU A 46 -8.10 22.68 -3.55
C GLU A 46 -7.50 21.80 -2.45
N GLN A 47 -6.51 20.94 -2.77
CA GLN A 47 -5.78 20.19 -1.73
C GLN A 47 -4.81 21.06 -0.90
N LEU A 48 -4.46 22.25 -1.40
CA LEU A 48 -3.67 23.24 -0.66
C LEU A 48 -4.52 24.14 0.25
N LEU A 49 -5.85 24.12 0.09
CA LEU A 49 -6.78 24.90 0.89
C LEU A 49 -7.17 24.24 2.22
N PHE A 50 -6.71 23.00 2.48
CA PHE A 50 -7.03 22.27 3.71
C PHE A 50 -6.29 22.77 4.97
N LEU A 51 -5.37 23.74 4.83
CA LEU A 51 -4.66 24.35 5.96
C LEU A 51 -5.40 25.53 6.61
N ARG A 52 -6.56 25.95 6.09
CA ARG A 52 -7.13 27.26 6.43
C ARG A 52 -8.37 27.28 7.32
N THR A 53 -9.03 26.16 7.58
CA THR A 53 -10.25 26.16 8.39
C THR A 53 -10.24 25.02 9.41
N ASP A 54 -9.56 25.27 10.52
CA ASP A 54 -9.96 24.77 11.84
C ASP A 54 -9.44 25.77 12.88
N GLN A 55 -10.19 26.87 13.01
CA GLN A 55 -10.15 27.73 14.18
C GLN A 55 -11.49 27.57 14.90
N SER A 56 -11.57 26.62 15.81
CA SER A 56 -12.56 26.67 16.89
C SER A 56 -11.90 26.20 18.19
N LYS A 57 -11.71 27.19 19.06
CA LYS A 57 -11.36 27.20 20.49
C LYS A 57 -11.29 25.83 21.19
N SER A 58 -10.13 25.61 21.84
CA SER A 58 -9.94 24.70 22.96
C SER A 58 -10.63 25.24 24.21
N ASP A 59 -11.29 24.36 24.95
CA ASP A 59 -11.44 24.47 26.41
C ASP A 59 -11.29 23.06 27.01
N GLY A 60 -10.64 23.01 28.18
CA GLY A 60 -10.87 21.98 29.18
C GLY A 60 -10.02 20.72 29.09
N SER A 61 -8.99 20.65 29.94
CA SER A 61 -8.44 19.40 30.44
C SER A 61 -9.44 18.70 31.36
N SER A 62 -9.89 17.51 31.00
CA SER A 62 -10.39 16.50 31.93
C SER A 62 -10.17 15.11 31.35
N GLU A 63 -9.76 14.19 32.20
CA GLU A 63 -9.80 12.76 31.94
C GLU A 63 -11.27 12.38 31.68
N GLU A 64 -11.68 12.32 30.42
CA GLU A 64 -13.00 11.80 30.04
C GLU A 64 -12.93 10.28 29.96
N GLU A 65 -13.73 9.64 30.82
CA GLU A 65 -14.05 8.22 30.75
C GLU A 65 -14.72 7.86 29.40
N ASP A 66 -14.49 6.61 29.05
CA ASP A 66 -14.57 5.96 27.73
C ASP A 66 -16.01 5.59 27.34
N GLU A 67 -16.82 6.52 26.82
CA GLU A 67 -18.10 6.19 26.18
C GLU A 67 -18.19 6.73 24.74
N GLY A 68 -18.31 5.81 23.77
CA GLY A 68 -18.87 6.10 22.44
C GLY A 68 -17.92 6.11 21.25
N VAL A 69 -16.65 5.72 21.37
CA VAL A 69 -15.74 5.69 20.21
C VAL A 69 -15.74 4.34 19.50
N ASP A 70 -16.30 4.31 18.28
CA ASP A 70 -16.35 3.14 17.40
C ASP A 70 -14.95 2.52 17.19
N PRO A 71 -14.72 1.28 17.68
CA PRO A 71 -13.42 0.62 17.58
C PRO A 71 -13.14 0.01 16.22
N THR A 72 -14.14 -0.03 15.35
CA THR A 72 -14.07 -0.74 14.08
C THR A 72 -13.66 0.16 12.91
N LEU A 73 -13.37 1.45 13.16
CA LEU A 73 -13.14 2.43 12.10
C LEU A 73 -14.26 2.42 11.05
N ARG A 74 -15.51 2.51 11.51
CA ARG A 74 -16.74 2.43 10.70
C ARG A 74 -16.87 1.07 10.00
N SER A 75 -16.75 0.01 10.78
CA SER A 75 -16.78 -1.38 10.36
C SER A 75 -15.67 -1.81 9.41
N LEU A 76 -14.64 -0.99 9.18
CA LEU A 76 -13.47 -1.39 8.41
C LEU A 76 -12.74 -2.56 9.11
N LEU A 77 -12.49 -2.44 10.41
CA LEU A 77 -11.86 -3.46 11.25
C LEU A 77 -12.92 -4.39 11.83
N ALA A 78 -12.59 -5.67 11.97
CA ALA A 78 -13.40 -6.63 12.73
C ALA A 78 -13.48 -6.24 14.21
N GLU A 79 -14.48 -6.77 14.91
CA GLU A 79 -14.62 -6.49 16.34
C GLU A 79 -13.39 -6.99 17.11
N PRO A 80 -12.88 -6.25 18.11
CA PRO A 80 -11.70 -6.66 18.88
C PRO A 80 -11.82 -8.07 19.48
N SER A 81 -13.04 -8.46 19.89
CA SER A 81 -13.35 -9.79 20.45
C SER A 81 -13.23 -10.94 19.45
N GLU A 82 -13.11 -10.65 18.16
CA GLU A 82 -12.89 -11.68 17.14
C GLU A 82 -11.44 -12.13 17.08
N PHE A 83 -10.50 -11.31 17.54
CA PHE A 83 -9.07 -11.65 17.58
C PHE A 83 -8.76 -12.60 18.75
N GLN A 84 -7.85 -13.55 18.54
CA GLN A 84 -7.50 -14.57 19.55
C GLN A 84 -6.58 -14.03 20.66
N SER A 85 -5.94 -12.89 20.42
CA SER A 85 -4.99 -12.29 21.33
C SER A 85 -5.36 -10.83 21.56
N ASP A 86 -5.34 -10.43 22.82
CA ASP A 86 -5.40 -9.02 23.22
C ASP A 86 -4.10 -8.28 22.85
N ALA A 87 -3.07 -9.00 22.37
CA ALA A 87 -1.80 -8.45 21.92
C ALA A 87 -1.95 -7.78 20.55
N CYS A 88 -2.33 -6.51 20.56
CA CYS A 88 -2.07 -5.53 19.51
C CYS A 88 -2.63 -4.17 19.96
N ALA A 89 -1.97 -3.51 20.90
CA ALA A 89 -2.42 -2.25 21.47
C ALA A 89 -2.61 -1.14 20.42
N SER A 90 -1.88 -1.20 19.29
CA SER A 90 -2.03 -0.24 18.19
C SER A 90 -3.43 -0.29 17.54
N ARG A 91 -4.03 -1.48 17.39
CA ARG A 91 -5.37 -1.68 16.83
C ARG A 91 -6.42 -1.02 17.71
N ALA A 92 -6.33 -1.23 19.02
CA ALA A 92 -7.19 -0.56 19.99
C ALA A 92 -6.86 0.93 20.10
N HIS A 93 -5.61 1.38 19.99
CA HIS A 93 -5.30 2.80 20.16
C HIS A 93 -5.70 3.66 18.95
N HIS A 94 -5.89 3.07 17.76
CA HIS A 94 -6.52 3.77 16.64
C HIS A 94 -7.90 4.34 17.01
N ARG A 95 -8.55 3.79 18.06
CA ARG A 95 -9.78 4.30 18.71
C ARG A 95 -9.67 5.75 19.18
N ARG A 96 -8.54 6.16 19.76
CA ARG A 96 -8.52 7.37 20.63
C ARG A 96 -8.05 8.66 19.96
N ARG A 97 -7.34 8.59 18.83
CA ARG A 97 -6.56 9.74 18.34
C ARG A 97 -7.05 10.39 17.06
N HIS A 98 -7.89 9.71 16.28
CA HIS A 98 -8.52 10.35 15.15
C HIS A 98 -9.84 10.96 15.61
N ARG A 99 -9.82 12.24 15.96
CA ARG A 99 -10.98 13.10 15.67
C ARG A 99 -11.25 12.88 14.19
N GLN A 100 -12.24 12.04 13.88
CA GLN A 100 -12.58 11.65 12.52
C GLN A 100 -12.83 12.96 11.78
N SER A 101 -11.88 13.36 10.94
CA SER A 101 -12.07 14.54 10.11
C SER A 101 -13.32 14.27 9.28
N ARG A 102 -14.22 15.25 9.19
CA ARG A 102 -15.43 15.12 8.36
C ARG A 102 -15.10 14.75 6.91
N HIS A 103 -13.86 14.99 6.49
CA HIS A 103 -13.33 14.80 5.14
C HIS A 103 -12.51 13.51 4.98
N GLU A 104 -12.39 12.66 6.01
CA GLU A 104 -11.64 11.41 5.88
C GLU A 104 -12.40 10.42 4.99
N PRO A 105 -11.72 9.75 4.03
CA PRO A 105 -12.38 8.75 3.19
C PRO A 105 -13.01 7.64 4.02
N GLN A 106 -14.25 7.30 3.68
CA GLN A 106 -15.03 6.31 4.42
C GLN A 106 -15.09 5.00 3.63
N PRO A 107 -15.02 3.84 4.30
CA PRO A 107 -15.22 2.57 3.63
C PRO A 107 -16.64 2.49 3.06
N SER A 108 -16.79 1.97 1.84
CA SER A 108 -18.12 1.65 1.31
C SER A 108 -18.69 0.43 2.02
N ARG A 109 -20.02 0.25 1.95
CA ARG A 109 -20.66 -0.94 2.52
C ARG A 109 -20.15 -2.20 1.83
N GLU A 110 -19.92 -2.11 0.53
CA GLU A 110 -19.42 -3.17 -0.34
C GLU A 110 -18.00 -3.56 0.06
N LEU A 111 -17.14 -2.59 0.39
CA LEU A 111 -15.80 -2.86 0.92
C LEU A 111 -15.85 -3.61 2.25
N VAL A 112 -16.67 -3.14 3.20
CA VAL A 112 -16.84 -3.82 4.48
C VAL A 112 -17.32 -5.27 4.29
N GLN A 113 -18.31 -5.48 3.43
CA GLN A 113 -18.80 -6.83 3.11
C GLN A 113 -17.74 -7.70 2.45
N LYS A 114 -16.94 -7.14 1.54
CA LYS A 114 -15.83 -7.84 0.89
C LYS A 114 -14.76 -8.26 1.90
N LEU A 115 -14.40 -7.38 2.84
CA LEU A 115 -13.43 -7.69 3.90
C LEU A 115 -13.94 -8.79 4.85
N ARG A 116 -15.21 -8.74 5.27
CA ARG A 116 -15.81 -9.80 6.10
C ARG A 116 -15.85 -11.16 5.38
N SER A 117 -16.17 -11.13 4.09
CA SER A 117 -16.16 -12.34 3.25
C SER A 117 -14.75 -12.89 3.09
N TYR A 118 -13.77 -12.01 2.90
CA TYR A 118 -12.36 -12.35 2.83
C TYR A 118 -11.87 -12.98 4.15
N GLU A 119 -12.24 -12.46 5.32
CA GLU A 119 -11.85 -13.02 6.62
C GLU A 119 -12.38 -14.45 6.83
N ILE A 120 -13.59 -14.74 6.35
CA ILE A 120 -14.17 -16.09 6.34
C ILE A 120 -13.36 -17.00 5.40
N GLN A 121 -13.11 -16.54 4.17
CA GLN A 121 -12.31 -17.29 3.19
C GLN A 121 -10.91 -17.58 3.72
N HIS A 122 -10.25 -16.59 4.29
CA HIS A 122 -8.88 -16.68 4.77
C HIS A 122 -8.75 -17.66 5.93
N ARG A 123 -9.65 -17.60 6.92
CA ARG A 123 -9.69 -18.61 8.01
C ARG A 123 -9.82 -20.03 7.48
N ARG A 124 -10.62 -20.23 6.44
CA ARG A 124 -10.81 -21.54 5.83
C ARG A 124 -9.58 -22.01 5.04
N CYS A 125 -8.96 -21.11 4.28
CA CYS A 125 -7.94 -21.49 3.29
C CYS A 125 -6.49 -21.40 3.81
N ALA A 126 -6.17 -20.45 4.68
CA ALA A 126 -4.79 -20.21 5.12
C ALA A 126 -4.20 -21.44 5.84
N GLY A 127 -4.95 -22.07 6.74
CA GLY A 127 -4.50 -23.29 7.44
C GLY A 127 -4.33 -24.52 6.53
N ARG A 128 -4.96 -24.51 5.34
CA ARG A 128 -4.84 -25.58 4.34
C ARG A 128 -3.67 -25.36 3.36
N ALA A 129 -3.09 -24.16 3.34
CA ALA A 129 -2.11 -23.73 2.35
C ALA A 129 -0.97 -24.74 2.16
N MET A 130 -0.39 -25.23 3.24
CA MET A 130 0.73 -26.19 3.19
C MET A 130 0.31 -27.53 2.60
N ASP A 131 -0.79 -28.10 3.09
CA ASP A 131 -1.32 -29.38 2.60
C ASP A 131 -1.72 -29.28 1.12
N GLU A 132 -2.29 -28.14 0.70
CA GLU A 132 -2.66 -27.92 -0.69
C GLU A 132 -1.44 -27.76 -1.60
N PHE A 133 -0.40 -27.07 -1.14
CA PHE A 133 0.80 -26.84 -1.93
C PHE A 133 1.65 -28.11 -2.12
N LEU A 134 1.58 -29.06 -1.18
CA LEU A 134 2.28 -30.34 -1.29
C LEU A 134 1.46 -31.44 -1.99
N ARG A 135 0.25 -31.12 -2.49
CA ARG A 135 -0.59 -32.13 -3.15
C ARG A 135 0.07 -32.62 -4.45
N PRO A 136 0.00 -33.93 -4.76
CA PRO A 136 0.57 -34.45 -6.00
C PRO A 136 -0.05 -33.82 -7.25
N ASP A 137 0.78 -33.54 -8.26
CA ASP A 137 0.40 -32.93 -9.56
C ASP A 137 -0.82 -33.59 -10.25
N ALA A 138 -1.01 -34.91 -10.05
CA ALA A 138 -2.11 -35.68 -10.65
C ALA A 138 -3.49 -35.23 -10.16
N ASP A 139 -3.60 -34.72 -8.93
CA ASP A 139 -4.87 -34.23 -8.38
C ASP A 139 -5.21 -32.83 -8.91
N PHE A 140 -4.20 -32.01 -9.21
CA PHE A 140 -4.38 -30.71 -9.85
C PHE A 140 -4.84 -30.82 -11.30
N ALA A 141 -4.27 -31.78 -12.04
CA ALA A 141 -4.70 -32.07 -13.42
C ALA A 141 -6.18 -32.50 -13.49
N ARG A 142 -6.68 -33.18 -12.45
CA ARG A 142 -8.09 -33.58 -12.34
C ARG A 142 -9.04 -32.39 -12.10
N ARG A 143 -8.62 -31.37 -11.34
CA ARG A 143 -9.41 -30.14 -11.12
C ARG A 143 -9.45 -29.22 -12.34
N GLY A 144 -8.39 -29.18 -13.15
CA GLY A 144 -8.35 -28.36 -14.37
C GLY A 144 -9.25 -28.82 -15.51
N ASN A 145 -9.70 -30.09 -15.48
CA ASN A 145 -10.48 -30.72 -16.57
C ASN A 145 -11.99 -30.77 -16.30
N THR A 146 -12.48 -30.34 -15.14
CA THR A 146 -13.92 -30.31 -14.87
C THR A 146 -14.51 -28.95 -15.28
N SER A 147 -15.46 -28.98 -16.20
CA SER A 147 -16.25 -27.82 -16.65
C SER A 147 -17.07 -27.13 -15.55
N GLU A 148 -17.06 -27.69 -14.33
CA GLU A 148 -17.68 -27.14 -13.12
C GLU A 148 -16.79 -26.10 -12.40
N ALA A 149 -15.50 -25.99 -12.73
CA ALA A 149 -14.57 -25.04 -12.12
C ALA A 149 -14.85 -23.56 -12.46
N ARG A 150 -15.67 -23.27 -13.48
CA ARG A 150 -16.05 -21.90 -13.88
C ARG A 150 -17.07 -21.25 -12.94
N ASN A 151 -17.81 -22.05 -12.17
CA ASN A 151 -18.55 -21.59 -11.00
C ASN A 151 -17.81 -22.13 -9.79
N GLY A 152 -16.76 -21.41 -9.37
CA GLY A 152 -15.85 -21.80 -8.28
C GLY A 152 -16.62 -22.48 -7.15
N SER A 153 -16.43 -23.79 -7.01
CA SER A 153 -17.09 -24.54 -5.96
C SER A 153 -16.70 -23.87 -4.64
N ARG A 154 -17.67 -23.74 -3.74
CA ARG A 154 -17.51 -22.94 -2.52
C ARG A 154 -16.32 -23.40 -1.69
N ASP A 155 -15.70 -24.56 -1.95
CA ASP A 155 -14.65 -25.22 -1.16
C ASP A 155 -13.22 -25.19 -1.75
N GLU A 156 -13.01 -24.62 -2.95
CA GLU A 156 -11.69 -24.50 -3.55
C GLU A 156 -10.94 -23.24 -3.07
N CYS A 157 -9.67 -23.42 -2.68
CA CYS A 157 -8.81 -22.35 -2.21
C CYS A 157 -7.83 -21.95 -3.31
N ARG A 158 -7.69 -20.64 -3.52
CA ARG A 158 -6.72 -20.03 -4.43
C ARG A 158 -5.88 -19.05 -3.64
N TYR A 159 -4.61 -18.95 -3.96
CA TYR A 159 -3.63 -18.23 -3.15
C TYR A 159 -2.86 -17.22 -4.00
N VAL A 160 -2.48 -16.13 -3.34
CA VAL A 160 -1.45 -15.21 -3.82
C VAL A 160 -0.44 -15.02 -2.69
N VAL A 161 0.81 -15.38 -2.96
CA VAL A 161 1.93 -15.25 -2.05
C VAL A 161 2.64 -13.93 -2.36
N TRP A 162 2.60 -13.00 -1.43
CA TRP A 162 3.40 -11.78 -1.51
C TRP A 162 4.83 -12.07 -1.05
N ILE A 163 5.80 -11.87 -1.94
CA ILE A 163 7.23 -12.06 -1.67
C ILE A 163 7.84 -10.72 -1.27
N ALA A 164 8.34 -10.66 -0.04
CA ALA A 164 8.98 -9.47 0.48
C ALA A 164 10.23 -9.10 -0.34
N TYR A 165 10.26 -7.87 -0.83
CA TYR A 165 11.35 -7.37 -1.66
C TYR A 165 11.51 -5.86 -1.49
N SER A 166 12.74 -5.35 -1.67
CA SER A 166 13.09 -3.94 -1.53
C SER A 166 12.93 -3.39 -0.08
N GLY A 167 12.97 -2.06 0.08
CA GLY A 167 12.89 -1.37 1.38
C GLY A 167 11.47 -1.29 1.96
N MET A 168 11.37 -0.89 3.23
CA MET A 168 10.11 -0.92 4.00
C MET A 168 8.95 -0.18 3.31
N GLY A 169 9.15 1.05 2.82
CA GLY A 169 8.09 1.79 2.13
C GLY A 169 7.52 1.03 0.91
N ASN A 170 8.40 0.41 0.12
CA ASN A 170 8.01 -0.40 -1.03
C ASN A 170 7.28 -1.68 -0.59
N ARG A 171 7.71 -2.30 0.52
CA ARG A 171 7.03 -3.47 1.08
C ARG A 171 5.60 -3.16 1.51
N LEU A 172 5.38 -2.05 2.23
CA LEU A 172 4.04 -1.64 2.66
C LEU A 172 3.13 -1.35 1.45
N MET A 173 3.63 -0.60 0.47
CA MET A 173 2.87 -0.27 -0.75
C MET A 173 2.50 -1.51 -1.57
N THR A 174 3.45 -2.42 -1.77
CA THR A 174 3.23 -3.63 -2.57
C THR A 174 2.38 -4.66 -1.85
N LEU A 175 2.48 -4.76 -0.52
CA LEU A 175 1.62 -5.63 0.30
C LEU A 175 0.17 -5.19 0.20
N VAL A 176 -0.10 -3.88 0.37
CA VAL A 176 -1.46 -3.33 0.20
C VAL A 176 -1.96 -3.52 -1.23
N SER A 177 -1.11 -3.32 -2.24
CA SER A 177 -1.48 -3.55 -3.65
C SER A 177 -1.82 -5.02 -3.91
N THR A 178 -1.05 -5.94 -3.33
CA THR A 178 -1.27 -7.40 -3.47
C THR A 178 -2.51 -7.85 -2.72
N PHE A 179 -2.81 -7.23 -1.58
CA PHE A 179 -4.06 -7.48 -0.87
C PHE A 179 -5.27 -7.05 -1.68
N LEU A 180 -5.26 -5.86 -2.28
CA LEU A 180 -6.33 -5.45 -3.20
C LEU A 180 -6.49 -6.46 -4.34
N TYR A 181 -5.38 -6.87 -4.95
CA TYR A 181 -5.41 -7.89 -6.00
C TYR A 181 -6.01 -9.23 -5.51
N ALA A 182 -5.70 -9.64 -4.27
CA ALA A 182 -6.29 -10.81 -3.64
C ALA A 182 -7.82 -10.68 -3.47
N LEU A 183 -8.31 -9.49 -3.07
CA LEU A 183 -9.75 -9.21 -2.99
C LEU A 183 -10.42 -9.32 -4.36
N LEU A 184 -9.86 -8.68 -5.40
CA LEU A 184 -10.41 -8.67 -6.76
C LEU A 184 -10.42 -10.04 -7.43
N THR A 185 -9.49 -10.92 -7.07
CA THR A 185 -9.35 -12.26 -7.66
C THR A 185 -9.85 -13.37 -6.74
N ASN A 186 -10.50 -13.02 -5.61
CA ASN A 186 -10.95 -13.97 -4.60
C ASN A 186 -9.86 -14.97 -4.18
N ARG A 187 -8.63 -14.48 -3.96
CA ARG A 187 -7.48 -15.27 -3.49
C ARG A 187 -7.20 -14.99 -2.03
N THR A 188 -6.67 -15.99 -1.34
CA THR A 188 -6.12 -15.86 0.01
C THR A 188 -4.69 -15.31 -0.08
N LEU A 189 -4.44 -14.16 0.53
CA LEU A 189 -3.10 -13.57 0.63
C LEU A 189 -2.27 -14.35 1.66
N LEU A 190 -1.06 -14.75 1.29
CA LEU A 190 -0.05 -15.25 2.22
C LEU A 190 1.20 -14.38 2.12
N VAL A 191 1.76 -13.99 3.25
CA VAL A 191 2.87 -13.04 3.39
C VAL A 191 4.14 -13.80 3.69
N ASP A 192 5.18 -13.61 2.88
CA ASP A 192 6.48 -14.22 3.11
C ASP A 192 7.01 -13.95 4.54
N GLY A 193 7.01 -15.01 5.36
CA GLY A 193 7.43 -14.99 6.75
C GLY A 193 8.94 -14.97 6.99
N SER A 194 9.78 -15.01 5.94
CA SER A 194 11.25 -14.89 6.11
C SER A 194 11.73 -13.47 6.43
N THR A 195 10.81 -12.57 6.72
CA THR A 195 11.07 -11.16 6.94
C THR A 195 10.62 -10.71 8.32
N ASP A 196 10.96 -9.47 8.65
CA ASP A 196 10.59 -8.74 9.87
C ASP A 196 9.09 -8.44 9.99
N MET A 197 8.25 -8.92 9.06
CA MET A 197 6.82 -8.57 9.01
C MET A 197 6.04 -9.03 10.25
N SER A 198 6.34 -10.20 10.81
CA SER A 198 5.72 -10.70 12.04
C SER A 198 6.17 -9.96 13.30
N GLU A 199 7.37 -9.37 13.28
CA GLU A 199 7.91 -8.55 14.36
C GLU A 199 7.39 -7.11 14.30
N LEU A 200 7.13 -6.61 13.09
CA LEU A 200 6.70 -5.24 12.84
C LEU A 200 5.19 -5.04 12.90
N PHE A 201 4.39 -6.05 12.51
CA PHE A 201 2.94 -5.94 12.37
C PHE A 201 2.19 -7.06 13.07
N CYS A 202 1.02 -6.72 13.61
CA CYS A 202 0.07 -7.67 14.16
C CYS A 202 -0.63 -8.47 13.05
N GLU A 203 -1.22 -9.61 13.42
CA GLU A 203 -2.11 -10.39 12.54
C GLU A 203 -3.34 -9.55 12.12
N PRO A 204 -3.58 -9.29 10.83
CA PRO A 204 -4.70 -8.44 10.42
C PRO A 204 -6.04 -9.19 10.34
N ILE A 205 -6.01 -10.51 10.11
CA ILE A 205 -7.21 -11.33 9.94
C ILE A 205 -7.57 -11.99 11.27
N PRO A 206 -8.80 -11.83 11.79
CA PRO A 206 -9.23 -12.49 13.03
C PRO A 206 -9.14 -14.02 12.93
N ARG A 207 -8.59 -14.65 13.97
CA ARG A 207 -8.49 -16.13 14.12
C ARG A 207 -7.80 -16.84 12.95
N SER A 208 -6.87 -16.17 12.27
CA SER A 208 -6.07 -16.71 11.18
C SER A 208 -4.67 -16.11 11.23
N SER A 209 -3.72 -16.70 10.49
CA SER A 209 -2.43 -16.08 10.25
C SER A 209 -2.25 -15.86 8.77
N TRP A 210 -1.87 -14.64 8.40
CA TRP A 210 -1.50 -14.30 7.02
C TRP A 210 -0.08 -14.75 6.65
N LEU A 211 0.72 -15.26 7.60
CA LEU A 211 2.09 -15.64 7.34
C LEU A 211 2.14 -16.93 6.52
N LEU A 212 3.00 -16.94 5.51
CA LEU A 212 3.29 -18.13 4.71
C LEU A 212 4.03 -19.17 5.56
N PRO A 213 3.66 -20.47 5.49
CA PRO A 213 4.43 -21.54 6.11
C PRO A 213 5.92 -21.49 5.71
N THR A 214 6.80 -21.65 6.70
CA THR A 214 8.24 -21.44 6.58
C THR A 214 8.92 -22.32 5.52
N GLU A 215 8.38 -23.51 5.31
CA GLU A 215 8.83 -24.51 4.33
C GLU A 215 8.64 -23.99 2.91
N ILE A 216 7.47 -23.41 2.61
CA ILE A 216 7.17 -22.83 1.28
C ILE A 216 8.09 -21.63 1.03
N THR A 217 8.26 -20.76 2.02
CA THR A 217 9.17 -19.62 1.93
C THR A 217 10.60 -20.05 1.57
N ARG A 218 11.19 -20.98 2.32
CA ARG A 218 12.59 -21.37 2.13
C ARG A 218 12.83 -21.99 0.75
N ASP A 219 11.97 -22.91 0.35
CA ASP A 219 12.23 -23.81 -0.77
C ASP A 219 11.72 -23.25 -2.10
N TRP A 220 10.75 -22.31 -2.07
CA TRP A 220 10.06 -21.86 -3.29
C TRP A 220 10.07 -20.36 -3.55
N THR A 221 10.02 -19.49 -2.53
CA THR A 221 10.00 -18.03 -2.79
C THR A 221 11.38 -17.45 -3.06
N ARG A 222 12.41 -17.93 -2.35
CA ARG A 222 13.79 -17.45 -2.45
C ARG A 222 14.42 -17.65 -3.84
N PRO A 223 14.26 -18.79 -4.52
CA PRO A 223 14.91 -19.02 -5.82
C PRO A 223 14.32 -18.18 -6.96
N LEU A 224 13.06 -17.72 -6.83
CA LEU A 224 12.37 -17.00 -7.89
C LEU A 224 13.09 -15.69 -8.23
N ASN A 225 13.24 -15.40 -9.51
CA ASN A 225 13.94 -14.24 -10.08
C ASN A 225 13.53 -14.02 -11.55
N GLU A 226 14.10 -13.01 -12.19
CA GLU A 226 13.81 -12.62 -13.58
C GLU A 226 13.98 -13.74 -14.61
N CYS A 227 14.89 -14.69 -14.36
CA CYS A 227 15.19 -15.82 -15.24
C CYS A 227 14.33 -17.06 -14.94
N SER A 228 13.40 -16.99 -13.99
CA SER A 228 12.63 -18.16 -13.57
C SER A 228 11.74 -18.71 -14.71
N PRO A 229 11.76 -20.03 -14.98
CA PRO A 229 11.03 -20.61 -16.10
C PRO A 229 9.51 -20.52 -15.93
N ARG A 230 9.02 -20.36 -14.69
CA ARG A 230 7.60 -20.16 -14.37
C ARG A 230 7.20 -18.68 -14.25
N ARG A 231 8.06 -17.74 -14.67
CA ARG A 231 7.74 -16.32 -14.76
C ARG A 231 6.60 -16.11 -15.77
N PHE A 232 5.59 -15.34 -15.37
CA PHE A 232 4.40 -15.07 -16.16
C PHE A 232 4.75 -14.46 -17.53
N GLY A 233 5.61 -13.43 -17.56
CA GLY A 233 6.07 -12.82 -18.80
C GLY A 233 6.83 -13.77 -19.75
N HIS A 234 7.42 -14.87 -19.26
CA HIS A 234 8.16 -15.82 -20.10
C HIS A 234 7.26 -16.53 -21.10
N LYS A 235 5.98 -16.80 -20.74
CA LYS A 235 5.03 -17.49 -21.62
C LYS A 235 4.74 -16.73 -22.92
N PHE A 236 4.96 -15.42 -22.93
CA PHE A 236 4.83 -14.56 -24.12
C PHE A 236 6.13 -14.46 -24.93
N SER A 237 7.18 -15.21 -24.57
CA SER A 237 8.49 -15.17 -25.23
C SER A 237 8.80 -16.39 -26.09
N VAL A 238 8.09 -17.51 -25.90
CA VAL A 238 8.35 -18.76 -26.61
C VAL A 238 7.21 -18.96 -27.60
N SER A 239 7.50 -18.92 -28.90
CA SER A 239 6.57 -19.34 -29.96
C SER A 239 6.00 -20.72 -29.62
N ASP A 240 4.68 -20.91 -29.82
CA ASP A 240 3.81 -22.05 -29.48
C ASP A 240 4.27 -23.48 -29.88
N HIS A 241 5.51 -23.88 -29.60
CA HIS A 241 6.09 -25.17 -30.00
C HIS A 241 6.79 -25.94 -28.88
N ALA A 242 6.69 -25.49 -27.63
CA ALA A 242 6.99 -26.35 -26.49
C ALA A 242 5.72 -27.10 -26.08
N SER A 243 5.81 -28.44 -26.07
CA SER A 243 4.77 -29.40 -25.71
C SER A 243 3.96 -29.00 -24.47
N PRO A 244 2.69 -29.44 -24.33
CA PRO A 244 1.80 -29.14 -23.22
C PRO A 244 2.19 -29.88 -21.94
N THR A 245 3.46 -29.86 -21.55
CA THR A 245 3.91 -30.25 -20.21
C THR A 245 3.91 -29.04 -19.27
N ALA A 246 2.96 -28.11 -19.46
CA ALA A 246 2.68 -27.05 -18.50
C ALA A 246 1.71 -27.54 -17.41
N THR A 247 2.07 -28.63 -16.72
CA THR A 247 1.56 -28.91 -15.39
C THR A 247 2.13 -27.86 -14.44
N ALA A 248 1.59 -26.64 -14.49
CA ALA A 248 2.11 -25.53 -13.70
C ALA A 248 1.03 -25.08 -12.72
N GLU A 249 1.03 -25.78 -11.57
CA GLU A 249 0.31 -25.54 -10.32
C GLU A 249 0.44 -24.09 -9.81
N PHE A 250 1.50 -23.38 -10.22
CA PHE A 250 1.72 -21.99 -9.87
C PHE A 250 2.29 -21.14 -11.01
N SER A 251 2.11 -19.83 -10.93
CA SER A 251 2.77 -18.81 -11.77
C SER A 251 3.56 -17.82 -10.91
N TYR A 252 4.74 -17.40 -11.38
CA TYR A 252 5.52 -16.34 -10.76
C TYR A 252 5.27 -15.00 -11.47
N VAL A 253 4.69 -14.05 -10.76
CA VAL A 253 4.38 -12.69 -11.22
C VAL A 253 5.52 -11.75 -10.81
N HIS A 254 6.28 -11.30 -11.81
CA HIS A 254 7.44 -10.43 -11.63
C HIS A 254 7.06 -8.97 -11.97
N LEU A 255 6.79 -8.16 -10.97
CA LEU A 255 6.38 -6.75 -11.12
C LEU A 255 7.37 -5.81 -10.42
N THR A 256 8.67 -6.08 -10.58
CA THR A 256 9.70 -5.21 -10.03
C THR A 256 10.13 -4.15 -11.05
N HIS A 257 10.99 -3.22 -10.66
CA HIS A 257 11.60 -2.23 -11.56
C HIS A 257 12.38 -2.80 -12.76
N THR A 258 12.67 -4.11 -12.77
CA THR A 258 13.29 -4.84 -13.90
C THR A 258 12.27 -5.63 -14.73
N SER A 259 10.97 -5.47 -14.46
CA SER A 259 9.91 -6.04 -15.28
C SER A 259 9.95 -5.52 -16.72
N ASP A 260 9.58 -6.38 -17.67
CA ASP A 260 9.53 -6.05 -19.10
C ASP A 260 8.08 -5.97 -19.60
N ASP A 261 7.91 -5.61 -20.88
CA ASP A 261 6.60 -5.48 -21.53
C ASP A 261 5.73 -6.74 -21.43
N LYS A 262 6.35 -7.93 -21.32
CA LYS A 262 5.61 -9.19 -21.20
C LYS A 262 5.06 -9.39 -19.80
N ASP A 263 5.75 -8.92 -18.77
CA ASP A 263 5.19 -8.87 -17.42
C ASP A 263 4.05 -7.85 -17.31
N GLN A 264 4.11 -6.74 -18.07
CA GLN A 264 3.07 -5.70 -18.07
C GLN A 264 1.71 -6.22 -18.56
N VAL A 265 1.66 -7.35 -19.27
CA VAL A 265 0.41 -8.06 -19.62
C VAL A 265 -0.41 -8.44 -18.37
N PHE A 266 0.21 -8.47 -17.18
CA PHE A 266 -0.50 -8.58 -15.90
C PHE A 266 -1.60 -7.52 -15.76
N PHE A 267 -1.43 -6.32 -16.30
CA PHE A 267 -2.42 -5.25 -16.23
C PHE A 267 -3.41 -5.24 -17.41
N CYS A 268 -3.58 -6.38 -18.08
CA CYS A 268 -4.54 -6.57 -19.17
C CYS A 268 -5.51 -7.73 -18.84
N ASP A 269 -6.75 -7.67 -19.35
CA ASP A 269 -7.77 -8.71 -19.11
C ASP A 269 -7.27 -10.10 -19.52
N ARG A 270 -6.67 -10.23 -20.71
CA ARG A 270 -6.07 -11.49 -21.19
C ARG A 270 -5.02 -12.05 -20.24
N GLY A 271 -4.20 -11.19 -19.63
CA GLY A 271 -3.22 -11.64 -18.66
C GLY A 271 -3.86 -12.15 -17.38
N GLN A 272 -4.93 -11.49 -16.94
CA GLN A 272 -5.71 -11.93 -15.80
C GLN A 272 -6.47 -13.22 -16.05
N ASP A 273 -7.04 -13.45 -17.23
CA ASP A 273 -7.66 -14.72 -17.62
C ASP A 273 -6.69 -15.89 -17.50
N GLN A 274 -5.44 -15.70 -17.93
CA GLN A 274 -4.40 -16.72 -17.80
C GLN A 274 -4.02 -17.00 -16.35
N LEU A 275 -3.94 -15.95 -15.52
CA LEU A 275 -3.60 -16.05 -14.11
C LEU A 275 -4.75 -16.64 -13.29
N ASP A 276 -6.00 -16.40 -13.67
CA ASP A 276 -7.19 -16.90 -12.96
C ASP A 276 -7.23 -18.44 -12.92
N SER A 277 -6.76 -19.09 -13.99
CA SER A 277 -6.63 -20.55 -14.09
C SER A 277 -5.63 -21.19 -13.11
N LYS A 278 -4.81 -20.37 -12.41
CA LYS A 278 -3.73 -20.85 -11.56
C LYS A 278 -4.13 -20.82 -10.09
N PRO A 279 -4.06 -21.94 -9.35
CA PRO A 279 -4.41 -21.93 -7.92
C PRO A 279 -3.39 -21.13 -7.10
N TRP A 280 -2.12 -21.12 -7.50
CA TRP A 280 -1.06 -20.41 -6.78
C TRP A 280 -0.40 -19.32 -7.62
N LEU A 281 -0.32 -18.11 -7.08
CA LEU A 281 0.46 -17.01 -7.64
C LEU A 281 1.55 -16.61 -6.65
N PHE A 282 2.79 -16.49 -7.13
CA PHE A 282 3.90 -15.93 -6.36
C PHE A 282 4.21 -14.55 -6.91
N LEU A 283 3.96 -13.49 -6.14
CA LEU A 283 4.05 -12.11 -6.61
C LEU A 283 5.21 -11.39 -5.92
N ARG A 284 6.14 -10.87 -6.73
CA ARG A 284 7.22 -9.99 -6.26
C ARG A 284 7.12 -8.63 -6.94
N SER A 285 7.11 -7.55 -6.16
CA SER A 285 7.06 -6.18 -6.66
C SER A 285 7.84 -5.22 -5.77
N ASN A 286 8.19 -4.04 -6.29
CA ASN A 286 8.71 -2.90 -5.52
C ASN A 286 7.98 -1.59 -5.82
N ALA A 287 6.79 -1.64 -6.44
CA ALA A 287 6.02 -0.46 -6.81
C ALA A 287 4.56 -0.55 -6.33
N TYR A 288 3.95 0.60 -6.01
CA TYR A 288 2.52 0.68 -5.75
C TYR A 288 1.74 0.49 -7.05
N PHE A 289 1.20 -0.72 -7.28
CA PHE A 289 0.64 -1.11 -8.58
C PHE A 289 -0.89 -1.04 -8.67
N VAL A 290 -1.57 -0.52 -7.64
CA VAL A 290 -3.02 -0.27 -7.67
C VAL A 290 -3.47 0.53 -8.90
N PRO A 291 -2.77 1.62 -9.33
CA PRO A 291 -3.18 2.34 -10.53
C PRO A 291 -3.17 1.45 -11.79
N GLY A 292 -2.26 0.47 -11.85
CA GLY A 292 -2.21 -0.53 -12.92
C GLY A 292 -3.47 -1.39 -12.97
N LEU A 293 -4.04 -1.74 -11.82
CA LEU A 293 -5.27 -2.55 -11.73
C LEU A 293 -6.50 -1.83 -12.29
N LEU A 294 -6.48 -0.49 -12.37
CA LEU A 294 -7.55 0.31 -12.99
C LEU A 294 -7.57 0.18 -14.52
N PHE A 295 -6.53 -0.37 -15.14
CA PHE A 295 -6.51 -0.62 -16.59
C PHE A 295 -7.08 -1.99 -16.97
N VAL A 296 -7.34 -2.85 -15.98
CA VAL A 296 -7.93 -4.16 -16.19
C VAL A 296 -9.45 -4.01 -16.16
N SER A 297 -10.11 -4.16 -17.31
CA SER A 297 -11.54 -3.82 -17.46
C SER A 297 -12.44 -4.69 -16.58
N GLN A 298 -12.08 -5.96 -16.39
CA GLN A 298 -12.81 -6.88 -15.51
C GLN A 298 -12.81 -6.46 -14.03
N PHE A 299 -11.86 -5.64 -13.57
CA PHE A 299 -11.80 -5.18 -12.18
C PHE A 299 -12.54 -3.87 -11.94
N LEU A 300 -12.82 -3.08 -12.98
CA LEU A 300 -13.34 -1.73 -12.85
C LEU A 300 -14.67 -1.67 -12.09
N ALA A 301 -15.62 -2.53 -12.44
CA ALA A 301 -16.94 -2.53 -11.81
C ALA A 301 -16.86 -2.84 -10.31
N GLU A 302 -16.00 -3.78 -9.91
CA GLU A 302 -15.80 -4.10 -8.49
C GLU A 302 -15.04 -2.98 -7.78
N LEU A 303 -14.01 -2.40 -8.39
CA LEU A 303 -13.27 -1.27 -7.82
C LEU A 303 -14.16 -0.04 -7.58
N ASP A 304 -15.09 0.25 -8.48
CA ASP A 304 -16.06 1.35 -8.33
C ASP A 304 -17.04 1.12 -7.17
N LEU A 305 -17.37 -0.14 -6.87
CA LEU A 305 -18.21 -0.51 -5.73
C LEU A 305 -17.42 -0.44 -4.40
N LEU A 306 -16.19 -0.96 -4.39
CA LEU A 306 -15.35 -1.01 -3.19
C LEU A 306 -14.84 0.39 -2.79
N PHE A 307 -14.55 1.27 -3.77
CA PHE A 307 -13.91 2.55 -3.52
C PHE A 307 -14.64 3.68 -4.24
N ARG A 308 -15.44 4.45 -3.48
CA ARG A 308 -16.07 5.69 -3.97
C ARG A 308 -15.02 6.70 -4.44
N ASP A 309 -13.89 6.74 -3.75
CA ASP A 309 -12.71 7.50 -4.11
C ASP A 309 -11.55 6.53 -4.34
N LYS A 310 -11.08 6.44 -5.59
CA LYS A 310 -9.99 5.56 -6.00
C LYS A 310 -8.64 5.98 -5.38
N GLU A 311 -8.50 7.23 -4.95
CA GLU A 311 -7.31 7.69 -4.25
C GLU A 311 -7.25 7.16 -2.81
N ALA A 312 -8.40 6.74 -2.25
CA ALA A 312 -8.49 6.27 -0.86
C ALA A 312 -8.09 4.80 -0.65
N VAL A 313 -7.74 4.06 -1.71
CA VAL A 313 -7.42 2.62 -1.63
C VAL A 313 -6.35 2.33 -0.57
N PHE A 314 -5.20 2.99 -0.65
CA PHE A 314 -4.12 2.77 0.30
C PHE A 314 -4.49 3.23 1.71
N HIS A 315 -5.25 4.32 1.82
CA HIS A 315 -5.73 4.83 3.11
C HIS A 315 -6.60 3.78 3.83
N LEU A 316 -7.58 3.21 3.15
CA LEU A 316 -8.52 2.26 3.73
C LEU A 316 -7.86 0.88 3.96
N LEU A 317 -7.25 0.31 2.92
CA LEU A 317 -6.65 -1.02 3.03
C LEU A 317 -5.38 -1.04 3.88
N GLY A 318 -4.60 0.05 3.89
CA GLY A 318 -3.45 0.20 4.77
C GLY A 318 -3.87 0.22 6.24
N ARG A 319 -4.95 0.94 6.58
CA ARG A 319 -5.49 0.97 7.96
C ARG A 319 -6.13 -0.35 8.39
N TYR A 320 -6.60 -1.16 7.44
CA TYR A 320 -7.09 -2.50 7.71
C TYR A 320 -5.95 -3.50 7.98
N LEU A 321 -4.88 -3.46 7.19
CA LEU A 321 -3.80 -4.44 7.28
C LEU A 321 -2.71 -4.08 8.31
N LEU A 322 -2.29 -2.82 8.34
CA LEU A 322 -0.99 -2.43 8.89
C LEU A 322 -1.14 -1.90 10.31
N HIS A 323 -1.25 -2.82 11.26
CA HIS A 323 -1.25 -2.50 12.68
C HIS A 323 0.14 -2.78 13.27
N PRO A 324 0.88 -1.76 13.73
CA PRO A 324 2.20 -1.97 14.33
C PRO A 324 2.13 -2.92 15.53
N SER A 325 3.13 -3.79 15.67
CA SER A 325 3.30 -4.62 16.85
C SER A 325 3.44 -3.78 18.12
N ASP A 326 3.24 -4.36 19.29
CA ASP A 326 3.34 -3.63 20.55
C ASP A 326 4.73 -3.03 20.78
N ALA A 327 5.78 -3.70 20.28
CA ALA A 327 7.14 -3.17 20.32
C ALA A 327 7.24 -1.85 19.53
N VAL A 328 6.81 -1.86 18.26
CA VAL A 328 6.82 -0.66 17.39
C VAL A 328 5.87 0.40 17.92
N TRP A 329 4.68 0.01 18.37
CA TRP A 329 3.68 0.91 18.94
C TRP A 329 4.16 1.59 20.22
N GLY A 330 4.92 0.88 21.06
CA GLY A 330 5.58 1.44 22.23
C GLY A 330 6.54 2.58 21.87
N TRP A 331 7.34 2.42 20.81
CA TRP A 331 8.21 3.49 20.31
C TRP A 331 7.41 4.70 19.83
N ILE A 332 6.39 4.47 19.00
CA ILE A 332 5.54 5.54 18.45
C ILE A 332 4.87 6.34 19.58
N THR A 333 4.28 5.64 20.54
CA THR A 333 3.53 6.28 21.63
C THR A 333 4.43 7.04 22.59
N ARG A 334 5.60 6.50 22.95
CA ARG A 334 6.58 7.19 23.81
C ARG A 334 7.12 8.45 23.15
N PHE A 335 7.55 8.36 21.88
CA PHE A 335 8.06 9.52 21.15
C PHE A 335 6.99 10.61 21.04
N ARG A 336 5.75 10.24 20.67
CA ARG A 336 4.65 11.19 20.59
C ARG A 336 4.36 11.84 21.93
N LYS A 337 4.28 11.06 23.02
CA LYS A 337 4.01 11.57 24.36
C LYS A 337 5.10 12.56 24.81
N ALA A 338 6.36 12.27 24.54
CA ALA A 338 7.47 13.08 25.00
C ALA A 338 7.68 14.37 24.17
N TYR A 339 7.40 14.34 22.86
CA TYR A 339 7.83 15.41 21.96
C TYR A 339 6.72 16.08 21.14
N LEU A 340 5.54 15.47 21.04
CA LEU A 340 4.51 15.94 20.10
C LEU A 340 3.17 16.27 20.78
N ALA A 341 2.83 15.60 21.88
CA ALA A 341 1.48 15.65 22.45
C ALA A 341 1.03 17.06 22.88
N ASP A 342 1.95 17.88 23.39
CA ASP A 342 1.65 19.18 24.02
C ASP A 342 1.77 20.37 23.04
N HIS A 343 1.54 20.12 21.74
CA HIS A 343 1.63 21.15 20.70
C HIS A 343 0.30 21.34 19.97
N ASP A 344 -0.16 22.60 19.87
CA ASP A 344 -1.41 22.99 19.20
C ASP A 344 -1.45 22.59 17.72
N ARG A 345 -0.28 22.58 17.07
CA ARG A 345 -0.10 22.21 15.66
C ARG A 345 1.17 21.41 15.49
N GLN A 346 1.07 20.33 14.71
CA GLN A 346 2.20 19.47 14.37
C GLN A 346 2.42 19.51 12.86
N VAL A 347 3.67 19.71 12.44
CA VAL A 347 4.08 19.72 11.03
C VAL A 347 5.07 18.59 10.80
N GLY A 348 4.71 17.62 9.97
CA GLY A 348 5.61 16.56 9.54
C GLY A 348 6.39 16.99 8.30
N ILE A 349 7.72 16.90 8.35
CA ILE A 349 8.60 17.14 7.20
C ILE A 349 9.39 15.86 6.95
N GLN A 350 8.99 15.10 5.94
CA GLN A 350 9.72 13.90 5.51
C GLN A 350 10.79 14.32 4.50
N VAL A 351 12.06 14.06 4.82
CA VAL A 351 13.20 14.45 3.99
C VAL A 351 13.88 13.19 3.47
N ARG A 352 13.93 13.05 2.14
CA ARG A 352 14.70 12.00 1.45
C ARG A 352 15.45 12.61 0.28
N THR A 353 16.77 12.45 0.28
CA THR A 353 17.63 12.78 -0.87
C THR A 353 18.03 11.51 -1.59
N PHE A 354 18.05 11.53 -2.93
CA PHE A 354 18.59 10.44 -3.74
C PHE A 354 20.04 10.80 -4.10
N GLY A 355 20.99 9.93 -3.73
CA GLY A 355 22.44 10.18 -3.79
C GLY A 355 23.10 10.13 -2.41
N ASP A 356 24.42 9.93 -2.39
CA ASP A 356 25.18 9.70 -1.15
C ASP A 356 25.32 10.96 -0.28
N THR A 357 25.33 12.13 -0.90
CA THR A 357 25.45 13.43 -0.21
C THR A 357 24.23 14.30 -0.46
N PRO A 358 23.53 14.78 0.59
CA PRO A 358 22.45 15.75 0.43
C PRO A 358 22.92 17.01 -0.30
N PRO A 359 22.22 17.48 -1.35
CA PRO A 359 22.54 18.74 -1.98
C PRO A 359 22.47 19.90 -0.96
N PRO A 360 23.37 20.90 -1.04
CA PRO A 360 23.36 22.04 -0.11
C PRO A 360 22.06 22.86 -0.21
N THR A 361 21.31 22.71 -1.30
CA THR A 361 20.05 23.38 -1.56
C THR A 361 18.86 22.81 -0.78
N VAL A 362 18.97 21.63 -0.16
CA VAL A 362 17.85 20.96 0.52
C VAL A 362 17.30 21.80 1.68
N ALA A 363 18.17 22.40 2.49
CA ALA A 363 17.75 23.24 3.61
C ALA A 363 16.96 24.47 3.14
N GLU A 364 17.46 25.15 2.11
CA GLU A 364 16.79 26.31 1.51
C GLU A 364 15.47 25.92 0.82
N GLN A 365 15.41 24.74 0.20
CA GLN A 365 14.18 24.22 -0.38
C GLN A 365 13.12 23.95 0.70
N ILE A 366 13.50 23.32 1.82
CA ILE A 366 12.60 23.08 2.96
C ILE A 366 12.12 24.43 3.51
N HIS A 367 13.03 25.37 3.77
CA HIS A 367 12.69 26.68 4.32
C HIS A 367 11.74 27.46 3.40
N ARG A 368 11.99 27.45 2.08
CA ARG A 368 11.10 28.06 1.09
C ARG A 368 9.73 27.41 1.08
N CYS A 369 9.65 26.08 1.12
CA CYS A 369 8.41 25.33 1.15
C CYS A 369 7.57 25.69 2.38
N VAL A 370 8.13 25.55 3.59
CA VAL A 370 7.39 25.80 4.85
C VAL A 370 6.93 27.25 4.95
N ARG A 371 7.70 28.21 4.41
CA ARG A 371 7.34 29.63 4.42
C ARG A 371 6.26 29.97 3.40
N ASN A 372 6.36 29.47 2.18
CA ASN A 372 5.43 29.77 1.10
C ASN A 372 4.05 29.16 1.35
N HIS A 373 4.00 28.01 2.02
CA HIS A 373 2.76 27.33 2.39
C HIS A 373 2.28 27.67 3.80
N HIS A 374 2.90 28.65 4.47
CA HIS A 374 2.53 29.10 5.81
C HIS A 374 2.47 27.97 6.86
N LEU A 375 3.32 26.94 6.70
CA LEU A 375 3.41 25.80 7.63
C LEU A 375 4.15 26.19 8.91
N LEU A 376 5.15 27.08 8.80
CA LEU A 376 5.91 27.63 9.92
C LEU A 376 5.94 29.17 9.84
N SER A 377 6.10 29.80 11.00
CA SER A 377 6.17 31.26 11.11
C SER A 377 7.44 31.81 10.43
N ARG A 378 7.35 33.05 9.93
CA ARG A 378 8.51 33.77 9.41
C ARG A 378 9.39 34.21 10.57
N VAL A 379 10.68 33.89 10.52
CA VAL A 379 11.66 34.44 11.44
C VAL A 379 11.98 35.87 11.01
N THR A 380 11.58 36.86 11.82
CA THR A 380 12.00 38.25 11.62
C THR A 380 13.27 38.50 12.42
N THR A 381 14.39 38.76 11.73
CA THR A 381 15.61 39.30 12.36
C THR A 381 15.43 40.78 12.66
N THR A 382 14.53 41.11 13.60
CA THR A 382 14.55 42.43 14.24
C THR A 382 15.50 42.35 15.44
N LYS A 383 16.75 42.76 15.24
CA LYS A 383 17.57 43.29 16.32
C LYS A 383 17.81 44.76 16.07
N ASN A 384 17.00 45.58 16.72
CA ASN A 384 17.48 46.68 17.55
C ASN A 384 16.76 46.54 18.89
N PHE A 385 17.14 45.53 19.67
CA PHE A 385 16.79 45.50 21.10
C PHE A 385 17.74 46.46 21.82
N SER A 386 17.33 47.71 21.95
CA SER A 386 17.90 48.65 22.92
C SER A 386 16.99 48.65 24.16
N GLY A 387 17.36 47.92 25.21
CA GLY A 387 16.65 47.95 26.50
C GLY A 387 16.73 46.67 27.34
N PRO A 388 16.25 46.70 28.60
CA PRO A 388 16.60 45.77 29.69
C PRO A 388 16.14 44.31 29.52
N ASP A 389 15.59 43.92 28.37
CA ASP A 389 15.07 42.58 28.09
C ASP A 389 16.15 41.50 27.86
N LEU A 390 17.40 41.87 27.59
CA LEU A 390 18.50 40.90 27.42
C LEU A 390 18.79 40.09 28.70
N ALA A 391 18.62 40.69 29.88
CA ALA A 391 18.89 40.03 31.16
C ALA A 391 17.82 38.98 31.53
N ARG A 392 16.64 39.04 30.89
CA ARG A 392 15.51 38.14 31.11
C ARG A 392 15.53 36.96 30.12
N MET A 393 15.94 37.17 28.87
CA MET A 393 16.11 36.08 27.89
C MET A 393 17.32 35.17 28.21
N SER A 394 18.42 35.72 28.73
CA SER A 394 19.60 34.91 29.11
C SER A 394 19.29 33.88 30.20
N ARG A 395 18.39 34.18 31.15
CA ARG A 395 18.03 33.26 32.24
C ARG A 395 17.17 32.07 31.79
N ASN A 396 16.40 32.24 30.72
CA ASN A 396 15.56 31.18 30.18
C ASN A 396 16.33 30.23 29.26
N LEU A 397 17.35 30.71 28.54
CA LEU A 397 18.23 29.88 27.71
C LEU A 397 19.16 28.99 28.54
N SER A 398 19.64 29.47 29.70
CA SER A 398 20.45 28.66 30.63
C SER A 398 19.66 27.53 31.33
N ARG A 399 18.31 27.53 31.26
CA ARG A 399 17.49 26.42 31.78
C ARG A 399 17.23 25.32 30.74
N VAL A 400 17.47 25.58 29.46
CA VAL A 400 17.28 24.60 28.37
C VAL A 400 18.56 23.80 28.10
N ALA A 401 19.73 24.30 28.52
CA ALA A 401 21.03 23.64 28.30
C ALA A 401 21.46 22.67 29.43
N THR A 402 20.62 22.47 30.46
CA THR A 402 20.84 21.47 31.51
C THR A 402 19.53 20.73 31.74
N LEU A 403 19.28 19.71 30.91
CA LEU A 403 18.52 18.51 31.20
C LEU A 403 18.91 17.42 30.19
#